data_AF-A0A371HAK4-F1
#
_entry.id   AF-A0A371HAK4-F1
#
_cell.length_a   1.000
_cell.length_b   1.000
_cell.length_c   1.000
_cell.angle_alpha   90.00
_cell.angle_beta   90.00
_cell.angle_gamma   90.00
#
_symmetry.space_group_name_H-M   'P 1'
#
loop_
_entity.id
_entity.type
_entity.pdbx_description
1 polymer ?
#
loop_
_entity_poly.entity_id
_entity_poly.type
_entity_poly.pdbx_seq_one_letter_code
_entity_poly.pdbx_strand_id
1 'polypeptide(L)'
;MQLPEYIAALFLFLFCSSIYYGNAEAHQVTFYVHNKCPFPIWPATAPNSGQPVIANGGFYLAPGQTQRVIAPWTWSGRIWARTGCNFASNWNPACETGDCDGRLACNGLIGTPPVTLVEVSLQGGKPHFYDVSLVDGYNIPVSITPKITNPKCNIQGCSKDVKNLCPQELEVLNSKGEVVACKSACLAFDNDKFCCRNDYGSPGKCKPSVYSKIFKDVCPDYFSYAFDTPTPLVSCATSEYIITFCPYGWGSAAEHKSE
;
A
#
# COMPACT_ATOMS: atom_id res chain seq x y z
N MET A 1 -39.22 56.92 -34.97
CA MET A 1 -38.26 56.68 -33.89
C MET A 1 -38.37 55.21 -33.51
N GLN A 2 -37.43 54.41 -33.99
CA GLN A 2 -37.30 52.98 -33.69
C GLN A 2 -36.85 52.80 -32.23
N LEU A 3 -37.60 52.01 -31.47
CA LEU A 3 -37.14 51.45 -30.19
C LEU A 3 -36.45 50.08 -30.45
N PRO A 4 -35.46 49.69 -29.64
CA PRO A 4 -34.42 48.75 -30.06
C PRO A 4 -34.78 47.28 -29.76
N GLU A 5 -34.48 46.38 -30.69
CA GLU A 5 -34.61 44.91 -30.61
C GLU A 5 -33.69 44.22 -29.58
N TYR A 6 -33.04 44.98 -28.69
CA TYR A 6 -31.99 44.45 -27.81
C TYR A 6 -32.47 43.84 -26.48
N ILE A 7 -33.76 43.91 -26.16
CA ILE A 7 -34.27 43.41 -24.86
C ILE A 7 -34.62 41.92 -24.90
N ALA A 8 -34.91 41.35 -26.08
CA ALA A 8 -35.30 39.94 -26.20
C ALA A 8 -34.11 38.96 -26.10
N ALA A 9 -32.89 39.39 -26.41
CA ALA A 9 -31.71 38.53 -26.39
C ALA A 9 -31.14 38.26 -24.98
N LEU A 10 -31.44 39.13 -24.00
CA LEU A 10 -30.91 39.00 -22.64
C LEU A 10 -31.62 37.93 -21.81
N PHE A 11 -32.87 37.61 -22.14
CA PHE A 11 -33.65 36.60 -21.39
C PHE A 11 -33.37 35.16 -21.82
N LEU A 12 -32.81 34.94 -23.01
CA LEU A 12 -32.41 33.60 -23.48
C LEU A 12 -31.03 33.16 -22.98
N PHE A 13 -30.16 34.10 -22.57
CA PHE A 13 -28.85 33.79 -22.00
C PHE A 13 -28.88 33.48 -20.49
N LEU A 14 -29.94 33.88 -19.78
CA LEU A 14 -30.07 33.63 -18.34
C LEU A 14 -30.76 32.30 -17.99
N PHE A 15 -31.36 31.60 -18.96
CA PHE A 15 -32.01 30.29 -18.74
C PHE A 15 -31.13 29.08 -19.11
N CYS A 16 -29.91 29.29 -19.59
CA CYS A 16 -28.97 28.21 -19.95
C CYS A 16 -27.79 28.06 -18.97
N SER A 17 -27.92 28.59 -17.75
CA SER A 17 -26.94 28.43 -16.66
C SER A 17 -27.46 27.55 -15.54
N SER A 18 -28.56 26.81 -15.76
CA SER A 18 -28.97 25.69 -14.91
C SER A 18 -28.12 24.48 -15.27
N ILE A 19 -26.80 24.59 -15.09
CA ILE A 19 -25.95 23.41 -15.04
C ILE A 19 -26.49 22.59 -13.88
N TYR A 20 -26.93 21.38 -14.21
CA TYR A 20 -27.26 20.34 -13.25
C TYR A 20 -26.11 20.25 -12.23
N TYR A 21 -26.27 20.88 -11.07
CA TYR A 21 -25.63 20.46 -9.85
C TYR A 21 -26.30 19.14 -9.46
N GLY A 22 -26.03 18.10 -10.23
CA GLY A 22 -26.12 16.76 -9.69
C GLY A 22 -25.13 16.73 -8.54
N ASN A 23 -25.64 16.65 -7.31
CA ASN A 23 -24.85 16.16 -6.20
C ASN A 23 -24.48 14.73 -6.57
N ALA A 24 -23.40 14.56 -7.34
CA ALA A 24 -22.72 13.29 -7.39
C ALA A 24 -22.23 13.10 -5.96
N GLU A 25 -22.94 12.29 -5.18
CA GLU A 25 -22.35 11.71 -3.97
C GLU A 25 -21.11 10.98 -4.44
N ALA A 26 -19.96 11.65 -4.29
CA ALA A 26 -18.68 11.04 -4.52
C ALA A 26 -18.52 10.00 -3.43
N HIS A 27 -18.95 8.77 -3.72
CA HIS A 27 -18.72 7.65 -2.83
C HIS A 27 -17.21 7.53 -2.61
N GLN A 28 -16.83 7.43 -1.34
CA GLN A 28 -15.46 7.41 -0.88
C GLN A 28 -15.21 6.16 -0.05
N VAL A 29 -13.98 5.69 -0.11
CA VAL A 29 -13.47 4.65 0.79
C VAL A 29 -12.48 5.30 1.74
N THR A 30 -12.57 4.90 3.01
CA THR A 30 -11.73 5.42 4.07
C THR A 30 -10.73 4.35 4.52
N PHE A 31 -9.44 4.68 4.46
CA PHE A 31 -8.38 3.92 5.10
C PHE A 31 -7.99 4.60 6.42
N TYR A 32 -8.12 3.86 7.51
CA TYR A 32 -7.58 4.23 8.82
C TYR A 32 -6.17 3.63 8.92
N VAL A 33 -5.16 4.45 8.69
CA VAL A 33 -3.75 4.04 8.73
C VAL A 33 -3.24 4.22 10.16
N HIS A 34 -2.92 3.12 10.81
CA HIS A 34 -2.54 3.06 12.23
C HIS A 34 -1.09 2.60 12.38
N ASN A 35 -0.33 3.32 13.20
CA ASN A 35 1.04 2.96 13.54
C ASN A 35 1.07 2.30 14.93
N LYS A 36 1.30 0.99 14.99
CA LYS A 36 1.60 0.27 16.24
C LYS A 36 3.09 -0.02 16.42
N CYS A 37 3.94 0.45 15.52
CA CYS A 37 5.37 0.31 15.67
C CYS A 37 5.84 1.16 16.87
N PRO A 38 6.91 0.73 17.57
CA PRO A 38 7.49 1.49 18.69
C PRO A 38 8.28 2.73 18.24
N PHE A 39 8.24 3.06 16.94
CA PHE A 39 8.95 4.16 16.30
C PHE A 39 8.04 4.88 15.29
N PRO A 40 8.32 6.15 14.96
CA PRO A 40 7.59 6.85 13.92
C PRO A 40 7.77 6.18 12.57
N ILE A 41 6.71 6.21 11.77
CA ILE A 41 6.73 5.80 10.37
C ILE A 41 6.25 6.94 9.49
N TRP A 42 6.54 6.86 8.20
CA TRP A 42 6.02 7.80 7.22
C TRP A 42 5.25 7.06 6.15
N PRO A 43 3.94 6.81 6.36
CA PRO A 43 3.13 6.15 5.36
C PRO A 43 3.12 6.97 4.06
N ALA A 44 3.03 6.27 2.95
CA ALA A 44 3.05 6.83 1.62
C ALA A 44 2.08 6.10 0.70
N THR A 45 1.61 6.81 -0.32
CA THR A 45 0.62 6.30 -1.28
C THR A 45 1.07 6.64 -2.70
N ALA A 46 0.84 5.69 -3.61
CA ALA A 46 1.10 5.89 -5.03
C ALA A 46 -0.09 5.34 -5.82
N PRO A 47 -0.77 6.17 -6.63
CA PRO A 47 -1.86 5.72 -7.47
C PRO A 47 -1.36 4.88 -8.65
N ASN A 48 -2.22 4.00 -9.17
CA ASN A 48 -2.02 3.44 -10.50
C ASN A 48 -2.25 4.52 -11.57
N SER A 49 -1.79 4.25 -12.80
CA SER A 49 -1.95 5.18 -13.92
C SER A 49 -3.41 5.62 -14.08
N GLY A 50 -3.63 6.93 -14.21
CA GLY A 50 -4.95 7.54 -14.35
C GLY A 50 -5.74 7.75 -13.05
N GLN A 51 -5.22 7.32 -11.89
CA GLN A 51 -5.85 7.52 -10.59
C GLN A 51 -5.28 8.75 -9.86
N PRO A 52 -6.08 9.46 -9.04
CA PRO A 52 -5.61 10.64 -8.32
C PRO A 52 -4.67 10.28 -7.16
N VAL A 53 -3.75 11.19 -6.85
CA VAL A 53 -2.92 11.11 -5.64
C VAL A 53 -3.80 11.35 -4.41
N ILE A 54 -3.70 10.48 -3.41
CA ILE A 54 -4.41 10.59 -2.13
C ILE A 54 -3.44 10.94 -1.01
N ALA A 55 -3.89 11.68 0.02
CA ALA A 55 -3.05 12.11 1.16
C ALA A 55 -1.70 12.75 0.76
N ASN A 56 -1.67 13.50 -0.34
CA ASN A 56 -0.46 14.12 -0.92
C ASN A 56 0.69 13.14 -1.22
N GLY A 57 0.39 11.84 -1.27
CA GLY A 57 1.39 10.78 -1.46
C GLY A 57 2.17 10.39 -0.22
N GLY A 58 2.05 11.10 0.91
CA GLY A 58 2.73 10.69 2.15
C GLY A 58 2.62 11.66 3.30
N PHE A 59 2.80 11.13 4.52
CA PHE A 59 2.66 11.88 5.77
C PHE A 59 3.49 11.24 6.90
N TYR A 60 3.69 11.98 7.98
CA TYR A 60 4.31 11.49 9.23
C TYR A 60 3.25 10.84 10.12
N LEU A 61 3.58 9.72 10.77
CA LEU A 61 2.69 9.06 11.71
C LEU A 61 3.48 8.56 12.94
N ALA A 62 3.27 9.22 14.08
CA ALA A 62 3.92 8.86 15.35
C ALA A 62 3.42 7.51 15.91
N PRO A 63 4.17 6.86 16.82
CA PRO A 63 3.71 5.65 17.50
C PRO A 63 2.33 5.80 18.14
N GLY A 64 1.48 4.80 17.98
CA GLY A 64 0.12 4.75 18.53
C GLY A 64 -0.90 5.65 17.82
N GLN A 65 -0.48 6.45 16.82
CA GLN A 65 -1.39 7.36 16.12
C GLN A 65 -2.12 6.67 14.96
N THR A 66 -3.25 7.27 14.58
CA THR A 66 -4.04 6.87 13.42
C THR A 66 -4.32 8.09 12.56
N GLN A 67 -4.15 7.95 11.24
CA GLN A 67 -4.54 8.96 10.27
C GLN A 67 -5.59 8.41 9.32
N ARG A 68 -6.60 9.24 9.03
CA ARG A 68 -7.63 8.93 8.04
C ARG A 68 -7.16 9.36 6.65
N VAL A 69 -7.19 8.43 5.70
CA VAL A 69 -6.90 8.65 4.28
C VAL A 69 -8.16 8.36 3.49
N ILE A 70 -8.62 9.32 2.70
CA ILE A 70 -9.83 9.23 1.88
C ILE A 70 -9.42 8.96 0.44
N ALA A 71 -10.04 7.98 -0.20
CA ALA A 71 -9.85 7.66 -1.61
C ALA A 71 -11.19 7.64 -2.36
N PRO A 72 -11.19 7.95 -3.67
CA PRO A 72 -12.35 7.65 -4.53
C PRO A 72 -12.75 6.17 -4.44
N TRP A 73 -14.04 5.86 -4.47
CA TRP A 73 -14.57 4.48 -4.48
C TRP A 73 -14.13 3.57 -5.65
N THR A 74 -13.42 4.12 -6.62
CA THR A 74 -12.85 3.40 -7.78
C THR A 74 -11.32 3.51 -7.84
N TRP A 75 -10.70 3.94 -6.74
CA TRP A 75 -9.26 4.15 -6.68
C TRP A 75 -8.50 2.82 -6.70
N SER A 76 -7.39 2.80 -7.42
CA SER A 76 -6.44 1.70 -7.40
C SER A 76 -5.03 2.23 -7.21
N GLY A 77 -4.26 1.55 -6.37
CA GLY A 77 -2.89 1.96 -6.06
C GLY A 77 -2.33 1.17 -4.89
N ARG A 78 -1.25 1.70 -4.33
CA ARG A 78 -0.48 1.07 -3.26
C ARG A 78 -0.26 2.01 -2.07
N ILE A 79 -0.15 1.41 -0.90
CA ILE A 79 0.13 2.07 0.37
C ILE A 79 1.30 1.32 1.02
N TRP A 80 2.30 2.05 1.52
CA TRP A 80 3.43 1.48 2.26
C TRP A 80 3.85 2.40 3.40
N ALA A 81 4.80 1.95 4.21
CA ALA A 81 5.42 2.76 5.25
C ALA A 81 6.92 2.85 5.06
N ARG A 82 7.46 4.06 5.25
CA ARG A 82 8.88 4.35 5.26
C ARG A 82 9.40 4.41 6.69
N THR A 83 10.66 4.03 6.89
CA THR A 83 11.31 4.00 8.20
C THR A 83 12.63 4.76 8.20
N GLY A 84 13.07 5.21 9.38
CA GLY A 84 14.37 5.87 9.54
C GLY A 84 14.49 7.19 8.77
N CYS A 85 13.40 7.94 8.62
CA CYS A 85 13.39 9.15 7.79
C CYS A 85 13.92 10.39 8.51
N ASN A 86 14.68 11.21 7.79
CA ASN A 86 15.11 12.55 8.20
C ASN A 86 15.01 13.57 7.06
N PHE A 87 13.84 14.21 6.96
CA PHE A 87 13.55 15.26 5.97
C PHE A 87 14.10 16.65 6.33
N ALA A 88 14.68 16.83 7.51
CA ALA A 88 15.34 18.09 7.88
C ALA A 88 16.73 18.22 7.23
N SER A 89 17.21 17.16 6.62
CA SER A 89 18.53 17.06 6.00
C SER A 89 18.37 17.02 4.47
N ASN A 90 19.32 17.59 3.73
CA ASN A 90 19.32 17.56 2.25
C ASN A 90 19.79 16.20 1.68
N TRP A 91 19.66 15.12 2.45
CA TRP A 91 20.17 13.80 2.08
C TRP A 91 19.15 13.07 1.18
N ASN A 92 19.68 12.40 0.16
CA ASN A 92 18.93 11.49 -0.69
C ASN A 92 19.64 10.12 -0.65
N PRO A 93 18.99 9.02 -0.20
CA PRO A 93 17.61 8.96 0.27
C PRO A 93 17.40 9.67 1.61
N ALA A 94 16.18 10.15 1.87
CA ALA A 94 15.81 10.75 3.16
C ALA A 94 15.37 9.70 4.18
N CYS A 95 14.94 8.51 3.72
CA CYS A 95 14.54 7.37 4.53
C CYS A 95 15.46 6.16 4.33
N GLU A 96 15.66 5.36 5.38
CA GLU A 96 16.40 4.09 5.29
C GLU A 96 15.68 3.06 4.43
N THR A 97 14.33 3.05 4.44
CA THR A 97 13.51 2.12 3.66
C THR A 97 12.31 2.80 3.00
N GLY A 98 11.94 2.34 1.80
CA GLY A 98 10.74 2.78 1.08
C GLY A 98 10.76 4.23 0.59
N ASP A 99 11.94 4.88 0.57
CA ASP A 99 12.09 6.29 0.21
C ASP A 99 11.51 6.64 -1.17
N CYS A 100 10.92 7.82 -1.31
CA CYS A 100 10.28 8.28 -2.54
C CYS A 100 10.91 9.59 -3.03
N ASP A 101 12.19 9.51 -3.42
CA ASP A 101 13.00 10.64 -3.92
C ASP A 101 13.28 11.72 -2.85
N GLY A 102 13.48 11.29 -1.61
CA GLY A 102 13.76 12.15 -0.47
C GLY A 102 12.59 13.02 0.00
N ARG A 103 11.37 12.78 -0.49
CA ARG A 103 10.21 13.68 -0.27
C ARG A 103 9.33 13.20 0.86
N LEU A 104 8.92 14.08 1.77
CA LEU A 104 7.87 13.76 2.75
C LEU A 104 6.54 13.43 2.05
N ALA A 105 6.12 14.32 1.15
CA ALA A 105 4.98 14.11 0.27
C ALA A 105 5.48 13.47 -1.03
N CYS A 106 5.28 12.15 -1.19
CA CYS A 106 5.74 11.44 -2.39
C CYS A 106 5.04 11.92 -3.67
N ASN A 107 3.89 12.59 -3.55
CA ASN A 107 3.12 13.11 -4.66
C ASN A 107 2.89 12.10 -5.81
N GLY A 108 2.62 10.84 -5.44
CA GLY A 108 2.39 9.74 -6.38
C GLY A 108 3.64 9.00 -6.87
N LEU A 109 4.85 9.44 -6.48
CA LEU A 109 6.08 8.67 -6.69
C LEU A 109 6.03 7.34 -5.92
N ILE A 110 6.63 6.32 -6.51
CA ILE A 110 6.70 4.98 -5.96
C ILE A 110 7.88 4.92 -4.98
N GLY A 111 7.71 4.22 -3.86
CA GLY A 111 8.79 3.97 -2.90
C GLY A 111 9.87 3.06 -3.48
N THR A 112 11.12 3.31 -3.09
CA THR A 112 12.29 2.51 -3.47
C THR A 112 12.28 1.18 -2.72
N PRO A 113 12.24 0.02 -3.41
CA PRO A 113 12.33 -1.28 -2.76
C PRO A 113 13.68 -1.51 -2.06
N PRO A 114 13.76 -2.37 -1.03
CA PRO A 114 12.70 -3.27 -0.56
C PRO A 114 11.63 -2.61 0.33
N VAL A 115 10.37 -2.96 0.10
CA VAL A 115 9.23 -2.42 0.85
C VAL A 115 8.02 -3.37 0.83
N THR A 116 7.37 -3.53 1.98
CA THR A 116 6.09 -4.24 2.06
C THR A 116 4.97 -3.36 1.51
N LEU A 117 4.22 -3.86 0.54
CA LEU A 117 3.13 -3.10 -0.12
C LEU A 117 1.76 -3.59 0.30
N VAL A 118 0.85 -2.68 0.63
CA VAL A 118 -0.60 -2.94 0.58
C VAL A 118 -1.09 -2.50 -0.79
N GLU A 119 -1.64 -3.41 -1.58
CA GLU A 119 -2.15 -3.14 -2.92
C GLU A 119 -3.67 -3.18 -2.88
N VAL A 120 -4.33 -2.19 -3.50
CA VAL A 120 -5.78 -2.04 -3.46
C VAL A 120 -6.33 -1.71 -4.84
N SER A 121 -7.44 -2.36 -5.19
CA SER A 121 -8.29 -2.01 -6.32
C SER A 121 -9.75 -1.92 -5.87
N LEU A 122 -10.19 -0.69 -5.64
CA LEU A 122 -11.57 -0.39 -5.26
C LEU A 122 -12.48 -0.39 -6.49
N GLN A 123 -13.68 -0.93 -6.32
CA GLN A 123 -14.66 -1.09 -7.39
C GLN A 123 -16.01 -0.56 -6.94
N GLY A 124 -16.46 0.57 -7.50
CA GLY A 124 -17.74 1.17 -7.17
C GLY A 124 -18.90 0.17 -7.33
N GLY A 125 -19.66 -0.05 -6.26
CA GLY A 125 -20.80 -0.97 -6.25
C GLY A 125 -20.46 -2.46 -6.38
N LYS A 126 -19.17 -2.85 -6.30
CA LYS A 126 -18.70 -4.24 -6.38
C LYS A 126 -17.73 -4.55 -5.23
N PRO A 127 -17.46 -5.83 -4.92
CA PRO A 127 -16.37 -6.19 -4.02
C PRO A 127 -15.05 -5.57 -4.48
N HIS A 128 -14.28 -5.06 -3.53
CA HIS A 128 -12.95 -4.51 -3.75
C HIS A 128 -11.92 -5.62 -3.66
N PHE A 129 -10.80 -5.47 -4.36
CA PHE A 129 -9.67 -6.40 -4.30
C PHE A 129 -8.51 -5.76 -3.55
N TYR A 130 -7.86 -6.51 -2.68
CA TYR A 130 -6.68 -6.05 -1.97
C TYR A 130 -5.83 -7.22 -1.50
N ASP A 131 -4.54 -6.93 -1.36
CA ASP A 131 -3.54 -7.86 -0.89
C ASP A 131 -2.39 -7.14 -0.17
N VAL A 132 -1.50 -7.93 0.41
CA VAL A 132 -0.20 -7.46 0.90
C VAL A 132 0.89 -8.24 0.18
N SER A 133 1.90 -7.54 -0.30
CA SER A 133 2.89 -8.07 -1.22
C SER A 133 4.32 -7.83 -0.76
N LEU A 134 5.11 -8.91 -0.80
CA LEU A 134 6.56 -8.95 -0.58
C LEU A 134 7.32 -9.21 -1.89
N VAL A 135 6.66 -9.07 -3.04
CA VAL A 135 7.31 -9.17 -4.36
C VAL A 135 8.44 -8.15 -4.48
N ASP A 136 8.20 -6.95 -3.95
CA ASP A 136 9.17 -5.86 -3.83
C ASP A 136 9.93 -5.91 -2.48
N GLY A 137 10.04 -7.08 -1.86
CA GLY A 137 10.74 -7.27 -0.60
C GLY A 137 9.95 -6.80 0.62
N TYR A 138 10.65 -6.60 1.72
CA TYR A 138 10.06 -6.40 3.03
C TYR A 138 10.83 -5.37 3.83
N ASN A 139 10.15 -4.53 4.60
CA ASN A 139 10.77 -3.66 5.61
C ASN A 139 10.09 -3.75 6.99
N ILE A 140 8.76 -3.63 7.03
CA ILE A 140 7.92 -3.76 8.22
C ILE A 140 6.60 -4.47 7.85
N PRO A 141 5.79 -4.97 8.79
CA PRO A 141 4.55 -5.65 8.47
C PRO A 141 3.39 -4.71 8.37
N VAL A 142 2.32 -5.23 7.79
CA VAL A 142 1.05 -4.55 7.74
C VAL A 142 -0.10 -5.54 7.72
N SER A 143 -1.09 -5.34 8.58
CA SER A 143 -2.39 -6.00 8.42
C SER A 143 -3.38 -5.07 7.76
N ILE A 144 -4.32 -5.61 7.00
CA ILE A 144 -5.49 -4.88 6.50
C ILE A 144 -6.76 -5.64 6.86
N THR A 145 -7.68 -4.95 7.55
CA THR A 145 -8.98 -5.50 7.93
C THR A 145 -10.10 -4.52 7.57
N PRO A 146 -11.28 -4.98 7.13
CA PRO A 146 -12.45 -4.11 7.07
C PRO A 146 -12.84 -3.69 8.49
N LYS A 147 -13.34 -2.45 8.65
CA LYS A 147 -13.84 -1.98 9.95
C LYS A 147 -15.07 -2.76 10.41
N ILE A 148 -15.93 -3.14 9.46
CA ILE A 148 -16.96 -4.17 9.70
C ILE A 148 -16.28 -5.52 9.55
N THR A 149 -15.95 -6.14 10.68
CA THR A 149 -15.11 -7.34 10.72
C THR A 149 -15.77 -8.50 9.97
N ASN A 150 -15.06 -9.04 8.98
CA ASN A 150 -15.36 -10.32 8.34
C ASN A 150 -14.05 -11.12 8.30
N PRO A 151 -13.96 -12.28 8.98
CA PRO A 151 -12.72 -13.06 9.05
C PRO A 151 -12.11 -13.41 7.68
N LYS A 152 -12.94 -13.62 6.65
CA LYS A 152 -12.50 -13.92 5.28
C LYS A 152 -11.94 -12.70 4.53
N CYS A 153 -12.10 -11.53 5.11
CA CYS A 153 -11.67 -10.25 4.56
C CYS A 153 -10.42 -9.69 5.26
N ASN A 154 -9.83 -10.46 6.18
CA ASN A 154 -8.68 -10.01 6.94
C ASN A 154 -7.41 -10.54 6.28
N ILE A 155 -6.42 -9.67 6.11
CA ILE A 155 -5.03 -10.07 5.89
C ILE A 155 -4.29 -9.80 7.19
N GLN A 156 -3.85 -10.86 7.85
CA GLN A 156 -3.10 -10.75 9.09
C GLN A 156 -1.67 -10.30 8.84
N GLY A 157 -1.02 -9.77 9.88
CA GLY A 157 0.42 -9.52 9.84
C GLY A 157 1.22 -10.83 9.78
N CYS A 158 2.54 -10.72 9.65
CA CYS A 158 3.42 -11.88 9.76
C CYS A 158 3.55 -12.34 11.22
N SER A 159 3.72 -13.65 11.40
CA SER A 159 3.95 -14.28 12.71
C SER A 159 5.30 -13.92 13.34
N LYS A 160 6.28 -13.50 12.52
CA LYS A 160 7.61 -13.05 12.93
C LYS A 160 8.08 -11.91 12.02
N ASP A 161 9.01 -11.11 12.51
CA ASP A 161 9.70 -10.13 11.68
C ASP A 161 10.61 -10.87 10.67
N VAL A 162 10.32 -10.73 9.36
CA VAL A 162 11.11 -11.31 8.26
C VAL A 162 12.57 -10.90 8.32
N LYS A 163 12.91 -9.71 8.86
CA LYS A 163 14.32 -9.27 9.01
C LYS A 163 15.14 -10.23 9.88
N ASN A 164 14.50 -10.89 10.86
CA ASN A 164 15.19 -11.84 11.75
C ASN A 164 15.52 -13.17 11.06
N LEU A 165 14.94 -13.43 9.88
CA LEU A 165 15.15 -14.64 9.08
C LEU A 165 15.69 -14.30 7.69
N CYS A 166 16.07 -13.05 7.46
CA CYS A 166 16.52 -12.60 6.16
C CYS A 166 17.86 -13.27 5.85
N PRO A 167 17.98 -14.04 4.75
CA PRO A 167 19.27 -14.56 4.31
C PRO A 167 20.25 -13.42 4.06
N GLN A 168 21.52 -13.63 4.39
CA GLN A 168 22.57 -12.61 4.31
C GLN A 168 22.64 -11.93 2.93
N GLU A 169 22.45 -12.70 1.86
CA GLU A 169 22.45 -12.22 0.47
C GLU A 169 21.23 -11.35 0.10
N LEU A 170 20.21 -11.30 0.97
CA LEU A 170 19.01 -10.47 0.82
C LEU A 170 18.96 -9.29 1.80
N GLU A 171 19.85 -9.22 2.78
CA GLU A 171 19.83 -8.18 3.81
C GLU A 171 20.10 -6.78 3.24
N VAL A 172 19.41 -5.79 3.80
CA VAL A 172 19.74 -4.37 3.66
C VAL A 172 20.17 -3.87 5.03
N LEU A 173 21.43 -3.44 5.13
CA LEU A 173 22.03 -2.96 6.38
C LEU A 173 22.03 -1.43 6.43
N ASN A 174 21.75 -0.85 7.60
CA ASN A 174 22.01 0.57 7.84
C ASN A 174 23.49 0.82 8.22
N SER A 175 23.83 2.08 8.50
CA SER A 175 25.18 2.50 8.89
C SER A 175 25.70 1.87 10.20
N LYS A 176 24.81 1.30 11.02
CA LYS A 176 25.14 0.60 12.27
C LYS A 176 25.30 -0.91 12.08
N GLY A 177 25.11 -1.42 10.86
CA GLY A 177 25.12 -2.85 10.57
C GLY A 177 23.84 -3.57 10.99
N GLU A 178 22.74 -2.85 11.23
CA GLU A 178 21.44 -3.43 11.56
C GLU A 178 20.66 -3.74 10.28
N VAL A 179 20.03 -4.93 10.22
CA VAL A 179 19.13 -5.28 9.12
C VAL A 179 17.87 -4.43 9.19
N VAL A 180 17.71 -3.50 8.24
CA VAL A 180 16.56 -2.58 8.18
C VAL A 180 15.50 -3.04 7.20
N ALA A 181 15.85 -3.88 6.24
CA ALA A 181 14.92 -4.47 5.28
C ALA A 181 15.48 -5.77 4.68
N CYS A 182 14.63 -6.52 3.97
CA CYS A 182 14.98 -7.75 3.30
C CYS A 182 14.52 -7.70 1.83
N LYS A 183 15.45 -7.83 0.88
CA LYS A 183 15.15 -7.89 -0.55
C LYS A 183 14.38 -9.16 -0.88
N SER A 184 13.49 -9.11 -1.87
CA SER A 184 13.03 -10.33 -2.53
C SER A 184 14.16 -10.92 -3.38
N ALA A 185 14.06 -12.20 -3.73
CA ALA A 185 15.03 -12.82 -4.64
C ALA A 185 15.09 -12.12 -6.01
N CYS A 186 13.97 -11.59 -6.49
CA CYS A 186 13.97 -10.82 -7.73
C CYS A 186 14.86 -9.57 -7.60
N LEU A 187 14.69 -8.81 -6.51
CA LEU A 187 15.48 -7.60 -6.26
C LEU A 187 16.96 -7.88 -6.01
N ALA A 188 17.30 -9.02 -5.42
CA ALA A 188 18.68 -9.37 -5.11
C ALA A 188 19.46 -9.89 -6.32
N PHE A 189 18.81 -10.66 -7.19
CA PHE A 189 19.52 -11.41 -8.24
C PHE A 189 19.16 -11.00 -9.67
N ASP A 190 18.09 -10.22 -9.86
CA ASP A 190 17.58 -9.79 -11.17
C ASP A 190 17.47 -10.94 -12.20
N ASN A 191 17.02 -12.11 -11.72
CA ASN A 191 16.92 -13.32 -12.54
C ASN A 191 15.47 -13.59 -12.95
N ASP A 192 15.25 -13.91 -14.23
CA ASP A 192 13.91 -14.17 -14.79
C ASP A 192 13.09 -15.21 -14.02
N LYS A 193 13.74 -16.24 -13.45
CA LYS A 193 13.06 -17.26 -12.65
C LYS A 193 12.55 -16.70 -11.32
N PHE A 194 13.29 -15.80 -10.68
CA PHE A 194 12.85 -15.16 -9.44
C PHE A 194 11.88 -14.02 -9.68
N CYS A 195 12.01 -13.36 -10.83
CA CYS A 195 11.17 -12.24 -11.21
C CYS A 195 9.94 -12.62 -12.04
N CYS A 196 9.78 -13.91 -12.34
CA CYS A 196 8.71 -14.44 -13.17
C CYS A 196 8.56 -13.70 -14.52
N ARG A 197 9.68 -13.49 -15.22
CA ARG A 197 9.72 -12.83 -16.54
C ARG A 197 9.99 -13.83 -17.66
N ASN A 198 9.78 -13.42 -18.90
CA ASN A 198 10.12 -14.21 -20.10
C ASN A 198 9.54 -15.63 -20.03
N ASP A 199 10.38 -16.65 -20.13
CA ASP A 199 9.95 -18.06 -20.05
C ASP A 199 9.28 -18.42 -18.72
N TYR A 200 9.46 -17.61 -17.66
CA TYR A 200 8.81 -17.80 -16.37
C TYR A 200 7.58 -16.89 -16.18
N GLY A 201 7.12 -16.19 -17.22
CA GLY A 201 6.00 -15.24 -17.19
C GLY A 201 4.59 -15.83 -17.01
N SER A 202 4.47 -17.01 -16.41
CA SER A 202 3.17 -17.64 -16.15
C SER A 202 3.17 -18.45 -14.86
N PRO A 203 2.02 -18.64 -14.18
CA PRO A 203 1.91 -19.47 -12.97
C PRO A 203 2.35 -20.93 -13.20
N GLY A 204 2.19 -21.43 -14.42
CA GLY A 204 2.63 -22.77 -14.81
C GLY A 204 4.14 -22.93 -14.77
N LYS A 205 4.90 -21.85 -15.01
CA LYS A 205 6.36 -21.89 -15.18
C LYS A 205 7.14 -21.21 -14.06
N CYS A 206 6.65 -20.12 -13.47
CA CYS A 206 7.26 -19.55 -12.26
C CYS A 206 6.86 -20.37 -11.05
N LYS A 207 7.84 -20.94 -10.35
CA LYS A 207 7.63 -21.77 -9.16
C LYS A 207 8.24 -21.10 -7.94
N PRO A 208 7.70 -21.36 -6.73
CA PRO A 208 8.24 -20.79 -5.51
C PRO A 208 9.71 -21.17 -5.34
N SER A 209 10.52 -20.20 -4.94
CA SER A 209 11.94 -20.38 -4.65
C SER A 209 12.16 -20.71 -3.17
N VAL A 210 13.39 -21.04 -2.78
CA VAL A 210 13.76 -21.15 -1.35
C VAL A 210 13.52 -19.82 -0.63
N TYR A 211 13.78 -18.70 -1.29
CA TYR A 211 13.59 -17.35 -0.74
C TYR A 211 12.12 -16.97 -0.56
N SER A 212 11.27 -17.23 -1.56
CA SER A 212 9.84 -16.92 -1.43
C SER A 212 9.18 -17.80 -0.36
N LYS A 213 9.64 -19.04 -0.18
CA LYS A 213 9.17 -19.91 0.90
C LYS A 213 9.50 -19.36 2.29
N ILE A 214 10.71 -18.81 2.50
CA ILE A 214 11.06 -18.15 3.77
C ILE A 214 10.06 -17.05 4.10
N PHE A 215 9.71 -16.21 3.13
CA PHE A 215 8.71 -15.14 3.33
C PHE A 215 7.31 -15.70 3.59
N LYS A 216 6.92 -16.74 2.86
CA LYS A 216 5.60 -17.36 2.98
C LYS A 216 5.40 -18.06 4.32
N ASP A 217 6.44 -18.68 4.87
CA ASP A 217 6.39 -19.41 6.13
C ASP A 217 6.07 -18.48 7.31
N VAL A 218 6.51 -17.22 7.26
CA VAL A 218 6.22 -16.23 8.31
C VAL A 218 5.03 -15.33 8.00
N CYS A 219 4.75 -15.07 6.72
CA CYS A 219 3.65 -14.23 6.25
C CYS A 219 2.74 -15.03 5.29
N PRO A 220 1.95 -16.01 5.80
CA PRO A 220 1.14 -16.89 4.94
C PRO A 220 0.07 -16.13 4.14
N ASP A 221 -0.41 -15.00 4.66
CA ASP A 221 -1.44 -14.16 4.03
C ASP A 221 -0.87 -13.15 3.01
N TYR A 222 0.44 -13.15 2.74
CA TYR A 222 1.06 -12.22 1.80
C TYR A 222 1.48 -12.91 0.51
N PHE A 223 1.55 -12.15 -0.59
CA PHE A 223 2.27 -12.56 -1.79
C PHE A 223 3.77 -12.60 -1.47
N SER A 224 4.37 -13.78 -1.59
CA SER A 224 5.82 -13.98 -1.41
C SER A 224 6.62 -13.91 -2.72
N TYR A 225 5.93 -14.03 -3.86
CA TYR A 225 6.45 -13.86 -5.22
C TYR A 225 5.29 -13.61 -6.21
N ALA A 226 5.59 -13.24 -7.46
CA ALA A 226 4.59 -12.69 -8.39
C ALA A 226 3.42 -13.64 -8.75
N PHE A 227 3.63 -14.96 -8.72
CA PHE A 227 2.59 -15.95 -9.04
C PHE A 227 2.23 -16.83 -7.83
N ASP A 228 2.22 -16.25 -6.63
CA ASP A 228 1.97 -16.98 -5.39
C ASP A 228 0.67 -17.78 -5.41
N THR A 229 0.77 -19.03 -4.93
CA THR A 229 -0.29 -20.04 -4.99
C THR A 229 -0.33 -20.81 -3.67
N PRO A 230 -1.48 -20.87 -2.97
CA PRO A 230 -2.73 -20.19 -3.31
C PRO A 230 -2.59 -18.66 -3.26
N THR A 231 -3.31 -17.98 -4.12
CA THR A 231 -3.25 -16.52 -4.26
C THR A 231 -3.84 -15.87 -3.00
N PRO A 232 -3.08 -15.06 -2.25
CA PRO A 232 -3.54 -14.39 -1.03
C PRO A 232 -4.31 -13.09 -1.33
N LEU A 233 -5.08 -13.08 -2.42
CA LEU A 233 -5.90 -11.95 -2.84
C LEU A 233 -7.26 -12.02 -2.15
N VAL A 234 -7.64 -10.93 -1.48
CA VAL A 234 -8.93 -10.82 -0.81
C VAL A 234 -9.91 -10.06 -1.68
N SER A 235 -11.19 -10.47 -1.65
CA SER A 235 -12.29 -9.81 -2.36
C SER A 235 -13.48 -9.56 -1.43
N CYS A 236 -13.68 -8.30 -1.03
CA CYS A 236 -14.71 -7.94 -0.04
C CYS A 236 -15.33 -6.56 -0.31
N ALA A 237 -16.60 -6.40 0.03
CA ALA A 237 -17.29 -5.11 -0.02
C ALA A 237 -17.21 -4.41 1.35
N THR A 238 -16.56 -3.25 1.40
CA THR A 238 -16.52 -2.38 2.58
C THR A 238 -16.17 -0.95 2.14
N SER A 239 -16.67 0.06 2.86
CA SER A 239 -16.28 1.46 2.66
C SER A 239 -15.17 1.92 3.63
N GLU A 240 -14.80 1.08 4.60
CA GLU A 240 -13.84 1.42 5.64
C GLU A 240 -12.85 0.27 5.90
N TYR A 241 -11.57 0.59 5.87
CA TYR A 241 -10.45 -0.31 6.10
C TYR A 241 -9.57 0.20 7.24
N ILE A 242 -8.98 -0.72 8.01
CA ILE A 242 -7.96 -0.43 9.01
C ILE A 242 -6.66 -1.06 8.52
N ILE A 243 -5.67 -0.23 8.22
CA ILE A 243 -4.31 -0.63 7.83
C ILE A 243 -3.43 -0.43 9.05
N THR A 244 -2.90 -1.51 9.63
CA THR A 244 -2.08 -1.43 10.84
C THR A 244 -0.66 -1.85 10.56
N PHE A 245 0.29 -0.92 10.66
CA PHE A 245 1.71 -1.23 10.65
C PHE A 245 2.15 -1.73 12.03
N CYS A 246 2.98 -2.79 12.05
CA CYS A 246 3.36 -3.52 13.26
C CYS A 246 2.14 -4.05 14.07
N PRO A 247 1.24 -4.85 13.47
CA PRO A 247 0.06 -5.37 14.16
C PRO A 247 0.45 -6.30 15.34
N TYR A 248 -0.48 -6.48 16.29
CA TYR A 248 -0.26 -7.31 17.48
C TYR A 248 0.15 -8.75 17.12
N GLY A 249 1.05 -9.35 17.92
CA GLY A 249 1.70 -10.64 17.62
C GLY A 249 3.09 -10.49 16.97
N TRP A 250 3.43 -9.29 16.51
CA TRP A 250 4.78 -8.98 16.03
C TRP A 250 5.83 -8.97 17.14
N GLY A 251 6.78 -9.90 17.09
CA GLY A 251 7.93 -9.93 17.99
C GLY A 251 7.65 -10.51 19.39
N SER A 252 6.39 -10.72 19.75
CA SER A 252 6.00 -11.57 20.88
C SER A 252 5.76 -12.97 20.35
N ALA A 253 6.58 -13.94 20.77
CA ALA A 253 6.26 -15.35 20.59
C ALA A 253 4.81 -15.57 21.03
N ALA A 254 3.93 -15.93 20.10
CA ALA A 254 2.59 -16.35 20.44
C ALA A 254 2.73 -17.58 21.34
N GLU A 255 2.47 -17.42 22.64
CA GLU A 255 2.10 -18.54 23.48
C GLU A 255 0.85 -19.16 22.87
N HIS A 256 1.05 -20.23 22.10
CA HIS A 256 -0.01 -21.17 21.80
C HIS A 256 -0.52 -21.73 23.12
N LYS A 257 -1.59 -21.14 23.66
CA LYS A 257 -2.50 -21.88 24.52
C LYS A 257 -3.33 -22.77 23.60
N SER A 258 -2.86 -24.00 23.45
CA SER A 258 -3.70 -25.13 23.06
C SER A 258 -4.76 -25.33 24.13
N GLU A 259 -6.02 -25.22 23.75
CA GLU A 259 -7.13 -25.87 24.45
C GLU A 259 -6.98 -27.40 24.38
#